data_AF-A0A1J5Q4C6-F1
#
_entry.id   AF-A0A1J5Q4C6-F1
#
_cell.length_a   1.000
_cell.length_b   1.000
_cell.length_c   1.000
_cell.angle_alpha   90.00
_cell.angle_beta   90.00
_cell.angle_gamma   90.00
#
_symmetry.space_group_name_H-M   'P 1'
#
loop_
_entity.id
_entity.type
_entity.pdbx_description
1 polymer ?
#
loop_
_entity_poly.entity_id
_entity_poly.type
_entity_poly.pdbx_seq_one_letter_code
_entity_poly.pdbx_strand_id
1 'polypeptide(L)'
;MAFHPYYTVHDLFGLSVFLMIFCAVVFFAPQFGGYFLEHNNFIPANPLKTPPHIAPVWYFTPFYSMLRATTSNTVHIWMGIVVVATLFALWRSRAKPTRAVVFAIAGGVLFWALATVDAKFWGVVTMGGAVITLFFLPWLDKSPVRSIRYRPNWHRALYVVFAVNFVVLGYFGIQPPSPVAYTVALTCTMLYFGFFLLMPWWSRLGSFKPVPQRLTYTPH
;
A
#
# COMPACT_ATOMS: atom_id res chain seq x y z
N MET A 1 32.80 -16.18 -0.84
CA MET A 1 33.35 -15.72 -2.14
C MET A 1 33.54 -14.22 -2.07
N ALA A 2 34.61 -13.68 -2.63
CA ALA A 2 34.84 -12.23 -2.67
C ALA A 2 33.75 -11.55 -3.52
N PHE A 3 33.42 -10.29 -3.17
CA PHE A 3 32.36 -9.55 -3.88
C PHE A 3 32.73 -9.36 -5.37
N HIS A 4 33.95 -8.86 -5.60
CA HIS A 4 34.56 -8.79 -6.90
C HIS A 4 35.38 -10.06 -7.17
N PRO A 5 35.34 -10.64 -8.38
CA PRO A 5 34.58 -10.17 -9.57
C PRO A 5 33.15 -10.72 -9.65
N TYR A 6 32.80 -11.71 -8.83
CA TYR A 6 31.61 -12.55 -9.03
C TYR A 6 30.29 -11.76 -9.07
N TYR A 7 30.01 -10.95 -8.05
CA TYR A 7 28.78 -10.14 -8.04
C TYR A 7 28.86 -8.96 -8.99
N THR A 8 30.04 -8.36 -9.15
CA THR A 8 30.23 -7.24 -10.09
C THR A 8 29.90 -7.63 -11.53
N VAL A 9 30.37 -8.79 -12.00
CA VAL A 9 30.08 -9.28 -13.36
C VAL A 9 28.62 -9.69 -13.51
N HIS A 10 28.05 -10.37 -12.50
CA HIS A 10 26.63 -10.72 -12.48
C HIS A 10 25.73 -9.48 -12.55
N ASP A 11 26.02 -8.45 -11.76
CA ASP A 11 25.24 -7.22 -11.71
C ASP A 11 25.42 -6.40 -12.98
N LEU A 12 26.62 -6.42 -13.59
CA LEU A 12 26.87 -5.77 -14.88
C LEU A 12 26.02 -6.39 -16.00
N PHE A 13 25.89 -7.72 -16.04
CA PHE A 13 25.00 -8.38 -17.00
C PHE A 13 23.54 -7.93 -16.81
N GLY A 14 23.04 -7.92 -15.57
CA GLY A 14 21.70 -7.42 -15.25
C GLY A 14 21.50 -5.96 -15.66
N LEU A 15 22.51 -5.11 -15.41
CA LEU A 15 22.52 -3.70 -15.82
C LEU A 15 22.49 -3.55 -17.34
N SER A 16 23.28 -4.33 -18.08
CA SER A 16 23.29 -4.29 -19.55
C SER A 16 21.93 -4.63 -20.15
N VAL A 17 21.25 -5.66 -19.63
CA VAL A 17 19.90 -6.02 -20.08
C VAL A 17 18.89 -4.93 -19.73
N PHE A 18 18.94 -4.38 -18.52
CA PHE A 18 18.09 -3.26 -18.11
C PHE A 18 18.30 -2.03 -19.02
N LEU A 19 19.55 -1.64 -19.27
CA LEU A 19 19.89 -0.50 -20.13
C LEU A 19 19.45 -0.71 -21.57
N MET A 20 19.53 -1.95 -22.09
CA MET A 20 19.03 -2.26 -23.43
C MET A 20 17.51 -2.02 -23.53
N ILE A 21 16.73 -2.47 -22.54
CA ILE A 21 15.27 -2.23 -22.50
C ILE A 21 14.98 -0.73 -22.30
N PHE A 22 15.70 -0.07 -21.39
CA PHE A 22 15.55 1.36 -21.13
C PHE A 22 15.81 2.19 -22.40
N CYS A 23 16.94 1.95 -23.08
CA CYS A 23 17.25 2.59 -24.35
C CYS A 23 16.21 2.25 -25.42
N ALA A 24 15.70 1.02 -25.47
CA ALA A 24 14.65 0.66 -26.41
C ALA A 24 13.38 1.51 -26.20
N VAL A 25 12.97 1.74 -24.95
CA VAL A 25 11.83 2.61 -24.65
C VAL A 25 12.15 4.07 -24.99
N VAL A 26 13.30 4.59 -24.58
CA VAL A 26 13.68 6.00 -24.83
C VAL A 26 13.77 6.32 -26.32
N PHE A 27 14.36 5.44 -27.13
CA PHE A 27 14.58 5.71 -28.55
C PHE A 27 13.40 5.30 -29.45
N PHE A 28 12.67 4.22 -29.12
CA PHE A 28 11.62 3.71 -30.01
C PHE A 28 10.20 3.96 -29.51
N ALA A 29 9.97 4.16 -28.20
CA ALA A 29 8.63 4.35 -27.64
C ALA A 29 8.59 5.34 -26.45
N PRO A 30 9.14 6.57 -26.58
CA PRO A 30 9.35 7.48 -25.44
C PRO A 30 8.06 7.93 -24.75
N GLN A 31 6.94 7.97 -25.49
CA GLN A 31 5.64 8.36 -24.94
C GLN A 31 4.94 7.19 -24.22
N PHE A 32 5.24 5.95 -24.64
CA PHE A 32 4.62 4.71 -24.17
C PHE A 32 3.08 4.82 -24.05
N GLY A 33 2.41 5.27 -25.12
CA GLY A 33 0.95 5.44 -25.11
C GLY A 33 0.42 6.57 -24.20
N GLY A 34 1.29 7.52 -23.82
CA GLY A 34 0.94 8.64 -22.94
C GLY A 34 1.17 8.37 -21.45
N TYR A 35 1.68 7.19 -21.07
CA TYR A 35 2.01 6.86 -19.67
C TYR A 35 3.29 7.54 -19.20
N PHE A 36 4.28 7.73 -20.08
CA PHE A 36 5.57 8.32 -19.73
C PHE A 36 5.57 9.82 -20.00
N LEU A 37 5.19 10.20 -21.23
CA LEU A 37 5.03 11.59 -21.63
C LEU A 37 3.54 11.84 -21.86
N GLU A 38 2.91 12.44 -20.86
CA GLU A 38 1.49 12.77 -20.90
C GLU A 38 1.22 13.84 -21.97
N HIS A 39 0.22 13.59 -22.82
CA HIS A 39 -0.13 14.49 -23.92
C HIS A 39 -0.44 15.92 -23.46
N ASN A 40 -1.03 16.06 -22.28
CA ASN A 40 -1.38 17.36 -21.69
C ASN A 40 -0.15 18.24 -21.39
N ASN A 41 1.04 17.64 -21.18
CA ASN A 41 2.26 18.36 -20.83
C ASN A 41 3.01 18.92 -22.06
N PHE A 42 2.53 18.64 -23.28
CA PHE A 42 3.05 19.28 -24.50
C PHE A 42 2.38 20.64 -24.81
N ILE A 43 1.33 20.99 -24.08
CA ILE A 43 0.64 22.27 -24.21
C ILE A 43 1.14 23.20 -23.10
N PRO A 44 1.45 24.48 -23.39
CA PRO A 44 1.81 25.45 -22.35
C PRO A 44 0.75 25.54 -21.25
N ALA A 45 1.21 25.63 -20.00
CA ALA A 45 0.32 25.69 -18.84
C ALA A 45 -0.62 26.89 -18.91
N ASN A 46 -1.92 26.66 -18.65
CA ASN A 46 -2.93 27.70 -18.59
C ASN A 46 -3.67 27.63 -17.23
N PRO A 47 -3.47 28.61 -16.33
CA PRO A 47 -4.13 28.62 -15.02
C PRO A 47 -5.66 28.74 -15.07
N LEU A 48 -6.23 29.19 -16.19
CA LEU A 48 -7.66 29.42 -16.37
C LEU A 48 -8.38 28.24 -17.06
N LYS A 49 -7.66 27.19 -17.48
CA LYS A 49 -8.23 26.05 -18.21
C LYS A 49 -7.63 24.73 -17.73
N THR A 50 -8.45 23.90 -17.10
CA THR A 50 -8.09 22.53 -16.73
C THR A 50 -8.34 21.58 -17.92
N PRO A 51 -7.39 20.67 -18.24
CA PRO A 51 -7.64 19.59 -19.18
C PRO A 51 -8.83 18.71 -18.75
N PRO A 52 -9.57 18.11 -19.70
CA PRO A 52 -10.74 17.29 -19.38
C PRO A 52 -10.40 15.98 -18.66
N HIS A 53 -9.20 15.45 -18.85
CA HIS A 53 -8.70 14.25 -18.18
C HIS A 53 -7.30 14.52 -17.62
N ILE A 54 -7.22 14.71 -16.30
CA ILE A 54 -5.97 14.98 -15.57
C ILE A 54 -5.74 13.79 -14.63
N ALA A 55 -4.72 13.00 -14.95
CA ALA A 55 -4.23 11.93 -14.10
C ALA A 55 -2.80 12.28 -13.69
N PRO A 56 -2.33 11.81 -12.53
CA PRO A 56 -0.91 11.90 -12.20
C PRO A 56 -0.11 10.86 -12.98
N VAL A 57 1.21 11.05 -12.97
CA VAL A 57 2.19 10.06 -13.44
C VAL A 57 1.93 8.67 -12.88
N TRP A 58 2.13 7.65 -13.72
CA TRP A 58 1.67 6.27 -13.49
C TRP A 58 2.10 5.66 -12.16
N TYR A 59 3.30 5.96 -11.65
CA TYR A 59 3.80 5.43 -10.37
C TYR A 59 3.15 6.06 -9.14
N PHE A 60 2.46 7.21 -9.27
CA PHE A 60 1.66 7.82 -8.20
C PHE A 60 0.19 7.42 -8.23
N THR A 61 -0.27 6.81 -9.32
CA THR A 61 -1.69 6.47 -9.53
C THR A 61 -2.30 5.57 -8.46
N PRO A 62 -1.60 4.57 -7.86
CA PRO A 62 -2.21 3.74 -6.83
C PRO A 62 -2.59 4.55 -5.58
N PHE A 63 -1.72 5.48 -5.17
CA PHE A 63 -1.94 6.34 -4.01
C PHE A 63 -2.97 7.44 -4.29
N TYR A 64 -2.94 8.00 -5.51
CA TYR A 64 -3.97 8.92 -5.96
C TYR A 64 -5.37 8.27 -5.99
N SER A 65 -5.44 7.00 -6.40
CA SER A 65 -6.67 6.20 -6.37
C SER A 65 -7.25 6.06 -4.97
N MET A 66 -6.41 5.86 -3.95
CA MET A 66 -6.84 5.86 -2.55
C MET A 66 -7.32 7.23 -2.09
N LEU A 67 -6.61 8.32 -2.46
CA LEU A 67 -7.00 9.69 -2.11
C LEU A 67 -8.42 10.01 -2.61
N ARG A 68 -8.69 9.74 -3.88
CA ARG A 68 -10.00 10.02 -4.50
C ARG A 68 -11.11 9.07 -4.04
N ALA A 69 -10.76 7.87 -3.58
CA ALA A 69 -11.72 6.94 -2.99
C ALA A 69 -12.17 7.39 -1.59
N THR A 70 -11.42 8.27 -0.93
CA THR A 70 -11.79 8.86 0.36
C THR A 70 -12.75 10.02 0.16
N THR A 71 -14.04 9.69 0.10
CA THR A 71 -15.15 10.66 0.07
C THR A 71 -15.88 10.68 1.41
N SER A 72 -16.86 11.57 1.59
CA SER A 72 -17.68 11.64 2.81
C SER A 72 -18.33 10.29 3.15
N ASN A 73 -18.81 9.56 2.14
CA ASN A 73 -19.36 8.22 2.32
C ASN A 73 -18.32 7.24 2.90
N THR A 74 -17.08 7.31 2.40
CA THR A 74 -15.98 6.48 2.89
C THR A 74 -15.61 6.82 4.35
N VAL A 75 -15.60 8.10 4.70
CA VAL A 75 -15.36 8.54 6.09
C VAL A 75 -16.44 8.02 7.03
N HIS A 76 -17.72 8.02 6.62
CA HIS A 76 -18.80 7.42 7.41
C HIS A 76 -18.62 5.90 7.60
N ILE A 77 -18.14 5.17 6.59
CA ILE A 77 -17.78 3.75 6.73
C ILE A 77 -16.68 3.59 7.79
N TRP A 78 -15.66 4.45 7.78
CA TRP A 78 -14.60 4.41 8.80
C TRP A 78 -15.09 4.74 10.20
N MET A 79 -16.02 5.70 10.34
CA MET A 79 -16.67 5.97 11.62
C MET A 79 -17.36 4.71 12.16
N GLY A 80 -18.08 3.98 11.30
CA GLY A 80 -18.66 2.67 11.65
C GLY A 80 -17.61 1.66 12.11
N ILE A 81 -16.50 1.54 11.38
CA ILE A 81 -15.38 0.66 11.75
C ILE A 81 -14.77 1.08 13.10
N VAL A 82 -14.56 2.37 13.35
CA VAL A 82 -14.01 2.89 14.61
C VAL A 82 -14.95 2.61 15.77
N VAL A 83 -16.27 2.75 15.59
CA VAL A 83 -17.26 2.40 16.61
C VAL A 83 -17.18 0.91 16.93
N VAL A 84 -17.22 0.04 15.92
CA VAL A 84 -17.13 -1.42 16.10
C VAL A 84 -15.81 -1.82 16.77
N ALA A 85 -14.68 -1.25 16.33
CA ALA A 85 -13.37 -1.52 16.90
C ALA A 85 -13.26 -1.05 18.36
N THR A 86 -13.84 0.11 18.68
CA THR A 86 -13.87 0.65 20.04
C THR A 86 -14.72 -0.23 20.95
N LEU A 87 -15.93 -0.61 20.52
CA LEU A 87 -16.80 -1.53 21.27
C LEU A 87 -16.12 -2.89 21.51
N PHE A 88 -15.47 -3.44 20.48
CA PHE A 88 -14.70 -4.68 20.61
C PHE A 88 -13.52 -4.54 21.59
N ALA A 89 -12.78 -3.43 21.54
CA ALA A 89 -11.67 -3.17 22.45
C ALA A 89 -12.13 -3.00 23.92
N LEU A 90 -13.29 -2.35 24.13
CA LEU A 90 -13.93 -2.21 25.44
C LEU A 90 -14.37 -3.58 25.98
N TRP A 91 -15.02 -4.39 25.14
CA TRP A 91 -15.41 -5.76 25.50
C TRP A 91 -14.20 -6.61 25.90
N ARG A 92 -13.11 -6.55 25.12
CA ARG A 92 -11.85 -7.27 25.43
C ARG A 92 -11.16 -6.76 26.70
N SER A 93 -11.39 -5.50 27.07
CA SER A 93 -10.74 -4.85 28.22
C SER A 93 -11.65 -4.75 29.45
N ARG A 94 -12.81 -5.42 29.46
CA ARG A 94 -13.78 -5.39 30.57
C ARG A 94 -13.22 -5.72 31.95
N ALA A 95 -12.15 -6.52 32.00
CA ALA A 95 -11.49 -6.91 33.25
C ALA A 95 -10.47 -5.88 33.78
N LYS A 96 -10.09 -4.86 32.98
CA LYS A 96 -9.07 -3.87 33.35
C LYS A 96 -9.61 -2.45 33.06
N PRO A 97 -10.19 -1.76 34.07
CA PRO A 97 -10.92 -0.51 33.84
C PRO A 97 -10.03 0.60 33.27
N THR A 98 -8.75 0.66 33.64
CA THR A 98 -7.79 1.63 33.10
C THR A 98 -7.60 1.50 31.59
N ARG A 99 -7.51 0.27 31.06
CA ARG A 99 -7.40 0.03 29.61
C ARG A 99 -8.70 0.35 28.88
N ALA A 100 -9.84 0.04 29.49
CA ALA A 100 -11.15 0.36 28.94
C ALA A 100 -11.35 1.88 28.79
N VAL A 101 -10.99 2.68 29.79
CA VAL A 101 -11.06 4.14 29.73
C VAL A 101 -10.17 4.69 28.60
N VAL A 102 -8.93 4.19 28.48
CA VAL A 102 -8.01 4.62 27.41
C VAL A 102 -8.60 4.33 26.02
N PHE A 103 -9.16 3.13 25.80
CA PHE A 103 -9.78 2.79 24.52
C PHE A 103 -11.04 3.61 24.24
N ALA A 104 -11.86 3.90 25.26
CA ALA A 104 -13.03 4.77 25.12
C ALA A 104 -12.63 6.18 24.69
N ILE A 105 -11.63 6.78 25.35
CA ILE A 105 -11.13 8.12 25.01
C ILE A 105 -10.53 8.12 23.61
N ALA A 106 -9.64 7.17 23.29
CA ALA A 106 -9.00 7.10 21.98
C ALA A 106 -10.02 6.92 20.84
N GLY A 107 -11.00 6.01 21.03
CA GLY A 107 -12.08 5.78 20.08
C GLY A 107 -12.99 7.00 19.92
N GLY A 108 -13.34 7.66 21.02
CA GLY A 108 -14.16 8.87 21.03
C GLY A 108 -13.49 10.06 20.34
N VAL A 109 -12.20 10.29 20.61
CA VAL A 109 -11.40 11.34 19.94
C VAL A 109 -11.29 11.06 18.45
N LEU A 110 -11.01 9.83 18.05
CA LEU A 110 -10.92 9.45 16.64
C LEU A 110 -12.26 9.60 15.93
N PHE A 111 -13.36 9.18 16.56
CA PHE A 111 -14.72 9.38 16.02
C PHE A 111 -15.06 10.86 15.86
N TRP A 112 -14.76 11.69 16.87
CA TRP A 112 -14.98 13.13 16.81
C TRP A 112 -14.15 13.78 15.69
N ALA A 113 -12.89 13.38 15.51
CA ALA A 113 -12.06 13.87 14.42
C ALA A 113 -12.60 13.46 13.04
N LEU A 114 -13.06 12.22 12.88
CA LEU A 114 -13.69 11.75 11.64
C LEU A 114 -15.01 12.47 11.34
N ALA A 115 -15.77 12.86 12.37
CA ALA A 115 -17.05 13.55 12.21
C ALA A 115 -16.92 15.05 11.92
N THR A 116 -15.85 15.70 12.37
CA THR A 116 -15.68 17.16 12.26
C THR A 116 -14.77 17.61 11.13
N VAL A 117 -13.79 16.78 10.73
CA VAL A 117 -12.81 17.14 9.70
C VAL A 117 -13.27 16.69 8.31
N ASP A 118 -13.09 17.55 7.31
CA ASP A 118 -13.50 17.30 5.92
C ASP A 118 -12.84 16.03 5.33
N ALA A 119 -13.60 15.31 4.50
CA ALA A 119 -13.13 14.12 3.78
C ALA A 119 -11.89 14.40 2.92
N LYS A 120 -11.74 15.64 2.41
CA LYS A 120 -10.54 16.05 1.65
C LYS A 120 -9.25 15.87 2.46
N PHE A 121 -9.27 16.24 3.74
CA PHE A 121 -8.12 16.06 4.63
C PHE A 121 -7.83 14.57 4.83
N TRP A 122 -8.87 13.78 5.10
CA TRP A 122 -8.74 12.34 5.26
C TRP A 122 -8.22 11.64 4.01
N GLY A 123 -8.53 12.15 2.80
CA GLY A 123 -7.94 11.66 1.55
C GLY A 123 -6.42 11.85 1.51
N VAL A 124 -5.92 13.01 1.94
CA VAL A 124 -4.48 13.26 2.07
C VAL A 124 -3.85 12.36 3.12
N VAL A 125 -4.50 12.19 4.27
CA VAL A 125 -4.05 11.27 5.34
C VAL A 125 -3.99 9.83 4.83
N THR A 126 -4.94 9.41 4.00
CA THR A 126 -4.96 8.07 3.40
C THR A 126 -3.80 7.88 2.45
N MET A 127 -3.57 8.83 1.55
CA MET A 127 -2.47 8.80 0.61
C MET A 127 -1.11 8.77 1.32
N GLY A 128 -0.87 9.72 2.24
CA GLY A 128 0.38 9.78 3.00
C GLY A 128 0.55 8.57 3.90
N GLY A 129 -0.52 8.15 4.57
CA GLY A 129 -0.56 6.95 5.42
C GLY A 129 -0.23 5.69 4.64
N ALA A 130 -0.70 5.53 3.40
CA ALA A 130 -0.40 4.38 2.57
C ALA A 130 1.11 4.25 2.28
N VAL A 131 1.79 5.37 2.01
CA VAL A 131 3.24 5.41 1.79
C VAL A 131 3.99 5.17 3.11
N ILE A 132 3.63 5.89 4.16
CA ILE A 132 4.27 5.82 5.48
C ILE A 132 4.12 4.42 6.09
N THR A 133 3.03 3.71 5.81
CA THR A 133 2.84 2.33 6.31
C THR A 133 3.97 1.40 5.88
N LEU A 134 4.58 1.62 4.71
CA LEU A 134 5.73 0.84 4.24
C LEU A 134 6.96 1.04 5.12
N PHE A 135 7.15 2.22 5.71
CA PHE A 135 8.22 2.45 6.68
C PHE A 135 8.07 1.55 7.92
N PHE A 136 6.84 1.28 8.34
CA PHE A 136 6.55 0.45 9.51
C PHE A 136 6.62 -1.07 9.24
N LEU A 137 6.94 -1.50 8.01
CA LEU A 137 7.06 -2.93 7.64
C LEU A 137 7.90 -3.76 8.63
N PRO A 138 9.09 -3.31 9.10
CA PRO A 138 9.91 -4.07 10.04
C PRO A 138 9.23 -4.36 11.40
N TRP A 139 8.27 -3.53 11.80
CA TRP A 139 7.53 -3.68 13.07
C TRP A 139 6.19 -4.40 12.88
N LEU A 140 5.61 -4.32 11.68
CA LEU A 140 4.35 -4.97 11.34
C LEU A 140 4.53 -6.46 11.06
N ASP A 141 5.60 -6.85 10.35
CA ASP A 141 5.86 -8.25 10.08
C ASP A 141 6.52 -8.95 11.27
N LYS A 142 5.73 -9.75 11.99
CA LYS A 142 6.18 -10.54 13.15
C LYS A 142 6.41 -12.02 12.82
N SER A 143 6.65 -12.35 11.55
CA SER A 143 6.90 -13.73 11.13
C SER A 143 8.21 -14.26 11.73
N PRO A 144 8.24 -15.51 12.26
CA PRO A 144 9.45 -16.13 12.79
C PRO A 144 10.52 -16.38 11.71
N VAL A 145 10.11 -16.44 10.43
CA VAL A 145 11.03 -16.70 9.30
C VAL A 145 11.07 -15.51 8.35
N ARG A 146 12.29 -15.05 8.04
CA ARG A 146 12.54 -13.90 7.14
C ARG A 146 12.15 -14.20 5.68
N SER A 147 12.68 -15.28 5.10
CA SER A 147 12.45 -15.59 3.67
C SER A 147 11.06 -16.18 3.42
N ILE A 148 10.36 -15.63 2.42
CA ILE A 148 9.05 -16.13 1.95
C ILE A 148 9.08 -17.59 1.49
N ARG A 149 10.24 -18.10 1.06
CA ARG A 149 10.39 -19.49 0.58
C ARG A 149 10.00 -20.52 1.65
N TYR A 150 10.21 -20.19 2.92
CA TYR A 150 9.97 -21.06 4.06
C TYR A 150 8.67 -20.71 4.81
N ARG A 151 7.93 -19.70 4.34
CA ARG A 151 6.61 -19.35 4.88
C ARG A 151 5.53 -20.26 4.30
N PRO A 152 4.37 -20.39 4.97
CA PRO A 152 3.21 -21.09 4.43
C PRO A 152 2.82 -20.62 3.02
N ASN A 153 2.35 -21.52 2.17
CA ASN A 153 1.99 -21.19 0.78
C ASN A 153 0.87 -20.13 0.70
N TRP A 154 -0.05 -20.09 1.67
CA TRP A 154 -1.11 -19.09 1.70
C TRP A 154 -0.58 -17.66 1.96
N HIS A 155 0.59 -17.50 2.60
CA HIS A 155 1.25 -16.18 2.67
C HIS A 155 1.62 -15.70 1.27
N ARG A 156 2.15 -16.59 0.42
CA ARG A 156 2.46 -16.26 -0.98
C ARG A 156 1.20 -15.82 -1.73
N ALA A 157 0.08 -16.53 -1.54
CA ALA A 157 -1.19 -16.13 -2.12
C ALA A 157 -1.62 -14.73 -1.67
N LEU A 158 -1.47 -14.38 -0.37
CA LEU A 158 -1.75 -13.03 0.11
C LEU A 158 -0.87 -11.95 -0.54
N TYR A 159 0.44 -12.20 -0.70
CA TYR A 159 1.31 -11.26 -1.40
C TYR A 159 0.92 -11.08 -2.87
N VAL A 160 0.49 -12.15 -3.54
CA VAL A 160 -0.03 -12.07 -4.92
C VAL A 160 -1.31 -11.26 -4.97
N VAL A 161 -2.26 -11.51 -4.05
CA VAL A 161 -3.50 -10.71 -3.94
C VAL A 161 -3.18 -9.25 -3.69
N PHE A 162 -2.21 -8.95 -2.81
CA PHE A 162 -1.76 -7.58 -2.53
C PHE A 162 -1.12 -6.92 -3.78
N ALA A 163 -0.28 -7.64 -4.52
CA ALA A 163 0.31 -7.14 -5.76
C ALA A 163 -0.76 -6.82 -6.81
N VAL A 164 -1.73 -7.73 -7.00
CA VAL A 164 -2.87 -7.50 -7.89
C VAL A 164 -3.69 -6.30 -7.43
N ASN A 165 -3.96 -6.19 -6.13
CA ASN A 165 -4.67 -5.06 -5.53
C ASN A 165 -3.99 -3.71 -5.84
N PHE A 166 -2.65 -3.66 -5.74
CA PHE A 166 -1.87 -2.46 -6.04
C PHE A 166 -1.92 -2.08 -7.54
N VAL A 167 -1.87 -3.08 -8.44
CA VAL A 167 -2.01 -2.86 -9.89
C VAL A 167 -3.40 -2.37 -10.25
N VAL A 168 -4.46 -2.94 -9.64
CA VAL A 168 -5.85 -2.51 -9.84
C VAL A 168 -6.03 -1.06 -9.39
N LEU A 169 -5.48 -0.68 -8.23
CA LEU A 169 -5.48 0.71 -7.78
C LEU A 169 -4.77 1.64 -8.76
N GLY A 170 -3.62 1.23 -9.30
CA GLY A 170 -2.90 2.00 -10.31
C GLY A 170 -3.73 2.22 -11.57
N TYR A 171 -4.36 1.16 -12.08
CA TYR A 171 -5.25 1.25 -13.24
C TYR A 171 -6.40 2.23 -13.02
N PHE A 172 -7.15 2.09 -11.91
CA PHE A 172 -8.28 2.99 -11.62
C PHE A 172 -7.85 4.40 -11.21
N GLY A 173 -6.59 4.61 -10.80
CA GLY A 173 -6.03 5.93 -10.56
C GLY A 173 -5.92 6.78 -11.82
N ILE A 174 -5.76 6.13 -12.98
CA ILE A 174 -5.68 6.80 -14.30
C ILE A 174 -7.07 7.01 -14.89
N GLN A 175 -8.03 6.14 -14.60
CA GLN A 175 -9.36 6.22 -15.21
C GLN A 175 -10.19 7.41 -14.69
N PRO A 176 -11.11 7.95 -15.50
CA PRO A 176 -11.99 9.02 -15.04
C PRO A 176 -12.90 8.58 -13.87
N PRO A 177 -13.40 9.53 -13.05
CA PRO A 177 -14.37 9.25 -12.01
C PRO A 177 -15.63 8.55 -12.53
N SER A 178 -15.86 7.33 -12.04
CA SER A 178 -17.08 6.56 -12.27
C SER A 178 -17.52 5.86 -10.98
N PRO A 179 -18.81 5.53 -10.82
CA PRO A 179 -19.31 4.81 -9.64
C PRO A 179 -18.63 3.45 -9.44
N VAL A 180 -18.34 2.74 -10.54
CA VAL A 180 -17.62 1.46 -10.51
C VAL A 180 -16.18 1.67 -10.04
N ALA A 181 -15.46 2.65 -10.60
CA ALA A 181 -14.11 2.96 -10.16
C ALA A 181 -14.05 3.32 -8.66
N TYR A 182 -15.05 4.07 -8.17
CA TYR A 182 -15.15 4.41 -6.74
C TYR A 182 -15.27 3.17 -5.86
N THR A 183 -16.21 2.27 -6.15
CA THR A 183 -16.44 1.07 -5.34
C THR A 183 -15.24 0.12 -5.36
N VAL A 184 -14.60 -0.04 -6.52
CA VAL A 184 -13.40 -0.87 -6.65
C VAL A 184 -12.22 -0.23 -5.90
N ALA A 185 -11.96 1.07 -6.10
CA ALA A 185 -10.85 1.75 -5.42
C ALA A 185 -11.03 1.78 -3.91
N LEU A 186 -12.26 1.98 -3.41
CA LEU A 186 -12.60 1.86 -1.99
C LEU A 186 -12.28 0.46 -1.46
N THR A 187 -12.78 -0.58 -2.13
CA THR A 187 -12.53 -1.98 -1.76
C THR A 187 -11.04 -2.28 -1.71
N CYS A 188 -10.31 -1.86 -2.74
CA CYS A 188 -8.87 -2.06 -2.82
C CYS A 188 -8.09 -1.26 -1.76
N THR A 189 -8.56 -0.08 -1.40
CA THR A 189 -7.99 0.73 -0.31
C THR A 189 -8.16 0.01 1.03
N MET A 190 -9.35 -0.54 1.29
CA MET A 190 -9.60 -1.35 2.48
C MET A 190 -8.74 -2.60 2.52
N LEU A 191 -8.56 -3.29 1.38
CA LEU A 191 -7.67 -4.45 1.27
C LEU A 191 -6.20 -4.07 1.51
N TYR A 192 -5.76 -2.91 1.00
CA TYR A 192 -4.39 -2.42 1.19
C TYR A 192 -4.10 -2.18 2.68
N PHE A 193 -4.92 -1.38 3.36
CA PHE A 193 -4.72 -1.13 4.79
C PHE A 193 -4.99 -2.37 5.63
N GLY A 194 -5.99 -3.18 5.28
CA GLY A 194 -6.27 -4.46 5.93
C GLY A 194 -5.09 -5.42 5.87
N PHE A 195 -4.37 -5.49 4.74
CA PHE A 195 -3.18 -6.30 4.59
C PHE A 195 -2.09 -5.93 5.62
N PHE A 196 -1.78 -4.64 5.75
CA PHE A 196 -0.77 -4.14 6.70
C PHE A 196 -1.24 -4.17 8.15
N LEU A 197 -2.46 -3.73 8.42
CA LEU A 197 -3.03 -3.71 9.77
C LEU A 197 -3.16 -5.11 10.34
N LEU A 198 -3.55 -6.10 9.53
CA LEU A 198 -3.66 -7.49 9.99
C LEU A 198 -2.31 -8.23 9.98
N MET A 199 -1.27 -7.66 9.38
CA MET A 199 0.07 -8.27 9.25
C MET A 199 0.65 -8.79 10.57
N PRO A 200 0.57 -8.07 11.69
CA PRO A 200 1.06 -8.57 12.97
C PRO A 200 0.39 -9.85 13.42
N TRP A 201 -0.81 -10.18 12.94
CA TRP A 201 -1.51 -11.42 13.27
C TRP A 201 -1.27 -12.48 12.21
N TRP A 202 -1.61 -12.21 10.95
CA TRP A 202 -1.57 -13.23 9.91
C TRP A 202 -0.14 -13.70 9.62
N SER A 203 0.89 -12.85 9.74
CA SER A 203 2.26 -13.25 9.41
C SER A 203 2.87 -14.26 10.39
N ARG A 204 2.24 -14.46 11.56
CA ARG A 204 2.61 -15.47 12.57
C ARG A 204 1.91 -16.81 12.40
N LEU A 205 0.86 -16.88 11.59
CA LEU A 205 0.01 -18.06 11.49
C LEU A 205 0.56 -19.07 10.47
N GLY A 206 0.22 -20.34 10.66
CA GLY A 206 0.56 -21.43 9.75
C GLY A 206 1.85 -22.19 10.09
N SER A 207 2.15 -23.20 9.27
CA SER A 207 3.30 -24.09 9.43
C SER A 207 4.51 -23.61 8.63
N PHE A 208 5.58 -23.23 9.32
CA PHE A 208 6.83 -22.78 8.70
C PHE A 208 7.74 -23.95 8.36
N LYS A 209 8.40 -23.89 7.20
CA LYS A 209 9.42 -24.87 6.80
C LYS A 209 10.74 -24.57 7.52
N PRO A 210 11.55 -25.60 7.84
CA PRO A 210 12.86 -25.39 8.45
C PRO A 210 13.78 -24.61 7.50
N VAL A 211 14.50 -23.64 8.05
CA VAL A 211 15.51 -22.86 7.32
C VAL A 211 16.82 -23.65 7.27
N PRO A 212 17.59 -23.63 6.16
CA PRO A 212 18.87 -24.33 6.06
C PRO A 212 19.86 -23.92 7.17
N GLN A 213 20.54 -24.90 7.77
CA GLN A 213 21.44 -24.72 8.91
C GLN A 213 22.63 -23.78 8.63
N ARG A 214 23.05 -23.65 7.36
CA ARG A 214 24.09 -22.68 6.94
C ARG A 214 23.74 -21.22 7.23
N LEU A 215 22.47 -20.92 7.51
CA LEU A 215 21.97 -19.58 7.84
C LEU A 215 21.82 -19.35 9.35
N THR A 216 21.92 -20.41 10.17
CA THR A 216 21.74 -20.37 11.64
C THR A 216 23.01 -20.72 12.40
N TYR A 217 24.18 -20.77 11.73
CA TYR A 217 25.44 -21.06 12.38
C TYR A 217 25.83 -19.92 13.33
N THR A 218 25.66 -20.15 14.63
CA THR A 218 26.34 -19.40 15.68
C THR A 218 27.67 -20.11 15.97
N PRO A 219 28.83 -19.46 15.76
CA PRO A 219 30.10 -20.07 16.12
C PRO A 219 30.13 -20.41 17.62
N HIS A 220 30.71 -21.56 17.94
CA HIS A 220 30.98 -22.02 19.31
C HIS A 220 32.02 -21.14 20.00
#